data_AF-Q3A787-F1
#
_entry.id   AF-Q3A787-F1
#
_cell.length_a   1.000
_cell.length_b   1.000
_cell.length_c   1.000
_cell.angle_alpha   90.00
_cell.angle_beta   90.00
_cell.angle_gamma   90.00
#
_symmetry.space_group_name_H-M   'P 1'
#
loop_
_entity.id
_entity.type
_entity.pdbx_description
1 polymer ?
#
loop_
_entity_poly.entity_id
_entity_poly.type
_entity_poly.pdbx_seq_one_letter_code
_entity_poly.pdbx_strand_id
1 'polypeptide(L)'
;MMPKRFAGFTRVVAGSLLLGALLAGCSSFPRVWWPRLPNEGLSVEAVLDYFHKADSLRSATVSKEILRLRQVYRRQPDDETLFQLVALAMQPGRPVSDRQLALQLLNDFRQRKKGGHSLMVLVSILDDQLEEQLQLAGERDRLRQQAQELEATSRELQDKLRALENIEKILRQREM
;
A
#
# COMPACT_ATOMS: atom_id res chain seq x y z
N MET A 1 8.07 -66.47 -13.17
CA MET A 1 8.60 -65.12 -13.46
C MET A 1 7.43 -64.17 -13.71
N MET A 2 7.24 -63.21 -12.79
CA MET A 2 6.46 -61.97 -12.97
C MET A 2 7.26 -60.98 -13.85
N PRO A 3 6.72 -59.85 -14.39
CA PRO A 3 5.73 -58.99 -13.72
C PRO A 3 4.61 -58.33 -14.56
N LYS A 4 3.54 -57.97 -13.82
CA LYS A 4 2.54 -56.93 -14.10
C LYS A 4 3.17 -55.54 -13.91
N ARG A 5 2.89 -54.54 -14.76
CA ARG A 5 2.87 -53.07 -14.44
C ARG A 5 2.65 -52.21 -15.70
N PHE A 6 1.40 -51.87 -16.04
CA PHE A 6 1.09 -50.89 -17.10
C PHE A 6 -0.15 -50.02 -16.77
N ALA A 7 -0.41 -49.74 -15.49
CA ALA A 7 -1.57 -48.95 -15.07
C ALA A 7 -1.21 -47.61 -14.36
N GLY A 8 0.07 -47.24 -14.32
CA GLY A 8 0.53 -46.05 -13.59
C GLY A 8 0.76 -44.79 -14.43
N PHE A 9 1.00 -44.93 -15.73
CA PHE A 9 1.58 -43.84 -16.53
C PHE A 9 0.55 -42.81 -17.03
N THR A 10 -0.70 -43.23 -17.27
CA THR A 10 -1.75 -42.36 -17.82
C THR A 10 -2.35 -41.39 -16.80
N ARG A 11 -2.27 -41.70 -15.48
CA ARG A 11 -2.77 -40.80 -14.42
C ARG A 11 -1.83 -39.63 -14.10
N VAL A 12 -0.52 -39.80 -14.31
CA VAL A 12 0.48 -38.75 -14.02
C VAL A 12 0.45 -37.65 -15.08
N VAL A 13 0.28 -38.02 -16.35
CA VAL A 13 0.27 -37.06 -17.48
C VAL A 13 -0.98 -36.16 -17.46
N ALA A 14 -2.15 -36.72 -17.08
CA ALA A 14 -3.38 -35.94 -16.94
C ALA A 14 -3.31 -34.94 -15.76
N GLY A 15 -2.64 -35.32 -14.66
CA GLY A 15 -2.42 -34.43 -13.51
C GLY A 15 -1.49 -33.26 -13.81
N SER A 16 -0.45 -33.47 -14.62
CA SER A 16 0.47 -32.38 -15.01
C SER A 16 -0.15 -31.40 -16.01
N LEU A 17 -1.03 -31.86 -16.90
CA LEU A 17 -1.69 -30.98 -17.87
C LEU A 17 -2.72 -30.05 -17.20
N LEU A 18 -3.43 -30.53 -16.18
CA LEU A 18 -4.37 -29.73 -15.39
C LEU A 18 -3.67 -28.68 -14.50
N LEU A 19 -2.49 -28.99 -13.93
CA LEU A 19 -1.69 -27.99 -13.21
C LEU A 19 -1.12 -26.90 -14.13
N GLY A 20 -0.75 -27.24 -15.37
CA GLY A 20 -0.27 -26.25 -16.35
C GLY A 20 -1.35 -25.24 -16.76
N ALA A 21 -2.60 -25.69 -16.90
CA ALA A 21 -3.72 -24.83 -17.28
C ALA A 21 -4.11 -23.81 -16.19
N LEU A 22 -3.93 -24.17 -14.91
CA LEU A 22 -4.18 -23.26 -13.77
C LEU A 22 -3.09 -22.19 -13.60
N LEU A 23 -1.86 -22.45 -14.06
CA LEU A 23 -0.74 -21.49 -14.01
C LEU A 23 -0.72 -20.52 -15.21
N ALA A 24 -1.35 -20.87 -16.32
CA ALA A 24 -1.43 -20.01 -17.50
C ALA A 24 -2.36 -18.79 -17.33
N GLY A 25 -3.21 -18.78 -16.29
CA GLY A 25 -4.14 -17.68 -15.99
C GLY A 25 -3.56 -16.52 -15.17
N CYS A 26 -2.34 -16.63 -14.63
CA CYS A 26 -1.77 -15.62 -13.74
C CYS A 26 -0.85 -14.59 -14.41
N SER A 27 -0.54 -14.71 -15.71
CA SER A 27 0.48 -13.84 -16.34
C SER A 27 -0.09 -12.63 -17.08
N SER A 28 -1.39 -12.59 -17.41
CA SER A 28 -1.99 -11.48 -18.15
C SER A 28 -2.74 -10.53 -17.22
N PHE A 29 -1.99 -9.80 -16.40
CA PHE A 29 -2.55 -8.66 -15.68
C PHE A 29 -2.78 -7.49 -16.63
N PRO A 30 -3.96 -6.84 -16.61
CA PRO A 30 -4.20 -5.67 -17.43
C PRO A 30 -3.24 -4.56 -16.98
N ARG A 31 -2.41 -4.06 -17.91
CA ARG A 31 -1.57 -2.89 -17.67
C ARG A 31 -2.47 -1.70 -17.40
N VAL A 32 -2.14 -0.91 -16.38
CA VAL A 32 -2.80 0.38 -16.18
C VAL A 32 -2.45 1.28 -17.36
N TRP A 33 -3.48 1.73 -18.05
CA TRP A 33 -3.33 2.74 -19.09
C TRP A 33 -3.36 4.12 -18.44
N TRP A 34 -2.21 4.80 -18.48
CA TRP A 34 -2.08 6.19 -18.03
C TRP A 34 -2.39 7.14 -19.18
N PRO A 35 -3.05 8.28 -18.90
CA PRO A 35 -3.20 9.33 -19.90
C PRO A 35 -1.80 9.77 -20.37
N ARG A 36 -1.59 9.90 -21.67
CA ARG A 36 -0.28 10.33 -22.19
C ARG A 36 -0.19 11.84 -22.15
N LEU A 37 1.01 12.35 -21.91
CA LEU A 37 1.27 13.78 -22.05
C LEU A 37 0.94 14.26 -23.47
N PRO A 38 0.33 15.45 -23.62
CA PRO A 38 0.31 16.14 -24.90
C PRO A 38 1.75 16.38 -25.37
N ASN A 39 1.97 16.48 -26.68
CA ASN A 39 3.29 16.73 -27.27
C ASN A 39 3.94 18.05 -26.80
N GLU A 40 3.18 18.92 -26.14
CA GLU A 40 3.59 20.26 -25.67
C GLU A 40 4.23 20.25 -24.27
N GLY A 41 4.46 19.07 -23.69
CA GLY A 41 5.14 18.91 -22.40
C GLY A 41 4.20 18.75 -21.21
N LEU A 42 4.77 18.81 -20.02
CA LEU A 42 4.06 18.56 -18.77
C LEU A 42 3.21 19.78 -18.37
N SER A 43 1.89 19.65 -18.48
CA SER A 43 0.91 20.67 -18.06
C SER A 43 0.27 20.32 -16.71
N VAL A 44 -0.36 21.30 -16.07
CA VAL A 44 -1.09 21.12 -14.81
C VAL A 44 -2.25 20.14 -15.00
N GLU A 45 -2.98 20.29 -16.10
CA GLU A 45 -4.13 19.46 -16.46
C GLU A 45 -3.71 17.99 -16.63
N ALA A 46 -2.60 17.74 -17.32
CA ALA A 46 -2.09 16.40 -17.50
C ALA A 46 -1.67 15.75 -16.16
N VAL A 47 -1.11 16.54 -15.24
CA VAL A 47 -0.82 16.06 -13.89
C VAL A 47 -2.10 15.71 -13.15
N LEU A 48 -3.12 16.57 -13.19
CA LEU A 48 -4.42 16.31 -12.55
C LEU A 48 -5.10 15.06 -13.12
N ASP A 49 -4.96 14.79 -14.42
CA ASP A 49 -5.46 13.56 -15.03
C ASP A 49 -4.80 12.30 -14.43
N TYR A 50 -3.52 12.37 -14.02
CA TYR A 50 -2.87 11.28 -13.28
C TYR A 50 -3.51 11.05 -11.92
N PHE A 51 -3.85 12.12 -11.19
CA PHE A 51 -4.53 12.01 -9.90
C PHE A 51 -5.92 11.42 -10.04
N HIS A 52 -6.72 11.94 -10.97
CA HIS A 52 -8.04 11.38 -11.26
C HIS A 52 -7.95 9.92 -11.70
N LYS A 53 -6.93 9.57 -12.51
CA LYS A 53 -6.70 8.19 -12.89
C LYS A 53 -6.33 7.32 -11.70
N ALA A 54 -5.41 7.78 -10.86
CA ALA A 54 -4.98 7.06 -9.67
C ALA A 54 -6.20 6.72 -8.79
N ASP A 55 -7.06 7.70 -8.51
CA ASP A 55 -8.26 7.53 -7.68
C ASP A 55 -9.24 6.46 -8.20
N SER A 56 -9.28 6.23 -9.50
CA SER A 56 -10.09 5.16 -10.10
C SER A 56 -9.51 3.75 -9.90
N LEU A 57 -8.25 3.63 -9.46
CA LEU A 57 -7.56 2.35 -9.33
C LEU A 57 -7.88 1.65 -8.00
N ARG A 58 -8.03 0.33 -8.08
CA ARG A 58 -8.17 -0.53 -6.89
C ARG A 58 -6.82 -0.70 -6.20
N SER A 59 -6.85 -0.81 -4.86
CA SER A 59 -5.67 -0.94 -4.00
C SER A 59 -4.65 -2.02 -4.45
N ALA A 60 -5.12 -3.19 -4.89
CA ALA A 60 -4.24 -4.27 -5.36
C ALA A 60 -3.52 -3.94 -6.68
N THR A 61 -4.16 -3.17 -7.55
CA THR A 61 -3.58 -2.70 -8.81
C THR A 61 -2.54 -1.61 -8.54
N VAL A 62 -2.84 -0.71 -7.60
CA VAL A 62 -1.96 0.40 -7.20
C VAL A 62 -0.59 -0.11 -6.74
N SER A 63 -0.53 -1.10 -5.85
CA SER A 63 0.76 -1.61 -5.35
C SER A 63 1.63 -2.22 -6.46
N LYS A 64 1.03 -2.93 -7.41
CA LYS A 64 1.75 -3.47 -8.57
C LYS A 64 2.23 -2.36 -9.50
N GLU A 65 1.40 -1.35 -9.68
CA GLU A 65 1.69 -0.22 -10.55
C GLU A 65 2.81 0.66 -9.98
N ILE A 66 2.84 0.90 -8.66
CA ILE A 66 3.95 1.57 -7.98
C ILE A 66 5.27 0.82 -8.23
N LEU A 67 5.29 -0.51 -8.11
CA LEU A 67 6.49 -1.30 -8.36
C LEU A 67 6.96 -1.18 -9.82
N ARG A 68 6.01 -1.26 -10.77
CA ARG A 68 6.28 -1.12 -12.19
C ARG A 68 6.85 0.26 -12.51
N LEU A 69 6.19 1.33 -12.05
CA LEU A 69 6.59 2.71 -12.29
C LEU A 69 7.93 3.03 -11.62
N ARG A 70 8.21 2.50 -10.43
CA ARG A 70 9.54 2.60 -9.80
C ARG A 70 10.62 2.00 -10.68
N GLN A 71 10.36 0.84 -11.28
CA GLN A 71 11.32 0.20 -12.18
C GLN A 71 11.52 1.01 -13.46
N VAL A 72 10.43 1.58 -14.02
CA VAL A 72 10.49 2.46 -15.19
C VAL A 72 11.30 3.71 -14.87
N TYR A 73 10.98 4.40 -13.79
CA TYR A 73 11.66 5.63 -13.35
C TYR A 73 13.15 5.41 -13.10
N ARG A 74 13.54 4.28 -12.49
CA ARG A 74 14.96 3.93 -12.30
C ARG A 74 15.71 3.76 -13.61
N ARG A 75 15.05 3.25 -14.66
CA ARG A 75 15.67 3.05 -15.98
C ARG A 75 15.70 4.34 -16.78
N GLN A 76 14.63 5.13 -16.69
CA GLN A 76 14.45 6.36 -17.41
C GLN A 76 13.72 7.35 -16.49
N PRO A 77 14.45 8.21 -15.78
CA PRO A 77 13.85 9.24 -14.94
C PRO A 77 13.20 10.30 -15.83
N ASP A 78 11.87 10.32 -15.86
CA ASP A 78 11.08 11.33 -16.55
C ASP A 78 10.03 11.93 -15.62
N ASP A 79 9.56 13.13 -15.97
CA ASP A 79 8.63 13.87 -15.12
C ASP A 79 7.23 13.22 -15.17
N GLU A 80 6.88 12.55 -16.27
CA GLU A 80 5.64 11.77 -16.38
C GLU A 80 5.55 10.66 -15.34
N THR A 81 6.53 9.75 -15.30
CA THR A 81 6.54 8.64 -14.34
C THR A 81 6.65 9.16 -12.91
N LEU A 82 7.32 10.30 -12.71
CA LEU A 82 7.40 10.97 -11.42
C LEU A 82 6.00 11.35 -10.91
N PHE A 83 5.23 12.11 -11.68
CA PHE A 83 3.90 12.54 -11.25
C PHE A 83 2.90 11.38 -11.15
N GLN A 84 3.04 10.34 -11.97
CA GLN A 84 2.27 9.10 -11.80
C GLN A 84 2.58 8.41 -10.46
N LEU A 85 3.86 8.35 -10.06
CA LEU A 85 4.26 7.81 -8.75
C LEU A 85 3.73 8.64 -7.58
N VAL A 86 3.80 9.97 -7.69
CA VAL A 86 3.24 10.89 -6.68
C VAL A 86 1.73 10.68 -6.56
N ALA A 87 1.01 10.61 -7.68
CA ALA A 87 -0.43 10.39 -7.70
C ALA A 87 -0.84 9.08 -6.99
N LEU A 88 -0.12 7.99 -7.23
CA LEU A 88 -0.38 6.72 -6.52
C LEU A 88 -0.03 6.78 -5.03
N ALA A 89 1.02 7.51 -4.65
CA ALA A 89 1.46 7.63 -3.27
C ALA A 89 0.50 8.44 -2.39
N MET A 90 -0.18 9.43 -2.97
CA MET A 90 -1.14 10.30 -2.28
C MET A 90 -2.46 9.62 -1.92
N GLN A 91 -2.69 8.40 -2.40
CA GLN A 91 -3.90 7.66 -2.10
C GLN A 91 -4.04 7.30 -0.61
N PRO A 92 -5.28 7.16 -0.11
CA PRO A 92 -5.51 6.73 1.26
C PRO A 92 -4.99 5.32 1.50
N GLY A 93 -4.53 5.08 2.74
CA GLY A 93 -4.04 3.76 3.17
C GLY A 93 -2.71 3.33 2.55
N ARG A 94 -2.03 4.20 1.78
CA ARG A 94 -0.68 3.90 1.28
C ARG A 94 0.35 3.84 2.42
N PRO A 95 1.42 3.04 2.26
CA PRO A 95 2.57 3.02 3.16
C PRO A 95 3.22 4.40 3.31
N VAL A 96 3.74 4.68 4.51
CA VAL A 96 4.52 5.89 4.81
C VAL A 96 5.74 6.02 3.88
N SER A 97 6.40 4.90 3.55
CA SER A 97 7.55 4.87 2.65
C SER A 97 7.23 5.33 1.22
N ASP A 98 6.01 5.07 0.73
CA ASP A 98 5.59 5.51 -0.60
C ASP A 98 5.40 7.04 -0.63
N ARG A 99 4.82 7.61 0.45
CA ARG A 99 4.68 9.06 0.62
C ARG A 99 6.02 9.79 0.75
N GLN A 100 6.95 9.22 1.53
CA GLN A 100 8.30 9.78 1.66
C GLN A 100 9.05 9.80 0.32
N LEU A 101 8.92 8.75 -0.48
CA LEU A 101 9.48 8.75 -1.83
C LEU A 101 8.84 9.84 -2.70
N ALA A 102 7.52 10.02 -2.62
CA ALA A 102 6.83 11.06 -3.39
C ALA A 102 7.32 12.47 -3.03
N LEU A 103 7.53 12.77 -1.75
CA LEU A 103 8.14 14.05 -1.32
C LEU A 103 9.54 14.24 -1.88
N GLN A 104 10.39 13.21 -1.84
CA GLN A 104 11.73 13.28 -2.42
C GLN A 104 11.66 13.59 -3.92
N LEU A 105 10.77 12.93 -4.65
CA LEU A 105 10.55 13.16 -6.07
C LEU A 105 10.09 14.59 -6.38
N LEU A 106 9.14 15.13 -5.60
CA LEU A 106 8.67 16.51 -5.77
C LEU A 106 9.79 17.53 -5.47
N ASN A 107 10.59 17.29 -4.44
CA ASN A 107 11.75 18.12 -4.13
C ASN A 107 12.80 18.10 -5.25
N ASP A 108 13.11 16.92 -5.80
CA ASP A 108 14.02 16.79 -6.94
C ASP A 108 13.48 17.50 -8.19
N PHE A 109 12.16 17.45 -8.42
CA PHE A 109 11.52 18.22 -9.48
C PHE A 109 11.67 19.73 -9.26
N ARG A 110 11.42 20.21 -8.03
CA ARG A 110 11.55 21.63 -7.64
C ARG A 110 12.97 22.15 -7.85
N GLN A 111 13.99 21.37 -7.48
CA GLN A 111 15.40 21.74 -7.64
C GLN A 111 15.82 21.86 -9.10
N ARG A 112 15.24 21.04 -9.98
CA ARG A 112 15.47 21.12 -11.43
C ARG A 112 14.87 22.39 -12.06
N LYS A 113 14.01 23.14 -11.33
CA LYS A 113 13.31 24.35 -11.78
C LYS A 113 12.66 24.18 -13.16
N LYS A 114 12.12 22.99 -13.41
CA LYS A 114 11.42 22.65 -14.66
C LYS A 114 9.94 22.90 -14.45
N GLY A 115 9.32 23.64 -15.37
CA GLY A 115 7.87 23.88 -15.35
C GLY A 115 7.49 25.35 -15.28
N GLY A 116 6.26 25.64 -15.74
CA GLY A 116 5.65 26.95 -15.60
C GLY A 116 5.26 27.26 -14.16
N HIS A 117 4.96 28.53 -13.86
CA HIS A 117 4.59 28.98 -12.52
C HIS A 117 3.42 28.16 -11.93
N SER A 118 2.36 27.92 -12.70
CA SER A 118 1.20 27.16 -12.26
C SER A 118 1.53 25.72 -11.86
N LEU A 119 2.47 25.07 -12.56
CA LEU A 119 2.93 23.73 -12.21
C LEU A 119 3.74 23.73 -10.91
N MET A 120 4.56 24.76 -10.70
CA MET A 120 5.29 24.91 -9.44
C MET A 120 4.37 25.18 -8.25
N VAL A 121 3.27 25.91 -8.46
CA VAL A 121 2.21 26.08 -7.44
C VAL A 121 1.56 24.74 -7.12
N LEU A 122 1.18 23.95 -8.13
CA LEU A 122 0.64 22.61 -7.92
C LEU A 122 1.63 21.74 -7.12
N VAL A 123 2.91 21.73 -7.50
CA VAL A 123 3.95 20.98 -6.79
C VAL A 123 4.04 21.38 -5.31
N SER A 124 3.91 22.68 -4.98
CA SER A 124 3.87 23.14 -3.59
C SER A 124 2.68 22.57 -2.84
N ILE A 125 1.49 22.62 -3.43
CA ILE A 125 0.26 22.10 -2.81
C ILE A 125 0.38 20.59 -2.56
N LEU A 126 0.92 19.84 -3.52
CA LEU A 126 1.12 18.39 -3.39
C LEU A 126 2.14 18.04 -2.29
N ASP A 127 3.18 18.86 -2.15
CA ASP A 127 4.21 18.74 -1.11
C ASP A 127 3.58 18.92 0.28
N ASP A 128 2.85 20.04 0.49
CA ASP A 128 2.16 20.35 1.74
C ASP A 128 1.17 19.24 2.12
N GLN A 129 0.39 18.75 1.15
CA GLN A 129 -0.58 17.68 1.38
C GLN A 129 0.10 16.35 1.77
N LEU A 130 1.24 16.01 1.16
CA LEU A 130 1.99 14.81 1.51
C LEU A 130 2.61 14.91 2.90
N GLU A 131 3.12 16.08 3.28
CA GLU A 131 3.62 16.34 4.63
C GLU A 131 2.50 16.18 5.67
N GLU A 132 1.33 16.77 5.43
CA GLU A 132 0.16 16.62 6.30
C GLU A 132 -0.23 15.13 6.44
N GLN A 133 -0.30 14.39 5.34
CA GLN A 133 -0.61 12.95 5.37
C GLN A 133 0.41 12.15 6.20
N LEU A 134 1.69 12.53 6.18
CA LEU A 134 2.73 11.90 7.00
C LEU A 134 2.57 12.22 8.48
N GLN A 135 2.25 13.46 8.82
CA GLN A 135 1.98 13.88 10.20
C GLN A 135 0.78 13.12 10.76
N LEU A 136 -0.33 13.08 10.01
CA LEU A 136 -1.54 12.33 10.37
C LEU A 136 -1.27 10.83 10.53
N ALA A 137 -0.43 10.24 9.68
CA ALA A 137 -0.02 8.84 9.84
C ALA A 137 0.75 8.61 11.15
N GLY A 138 1.65 9.53 11.52
CA GLY A 138 2.39 9.48 12.78
C GLY A 138 1.49 9.62 14.00
N GLU A 139 0.53 10.55 13.98
CA GLU A 139 -0.45 10.72 15.05
C GLU A 139 -1.34 9.49 15.21
N ARG A 140 -1.84 8.94 14.11
CA ARG A 140 -2.63 7.70 14.12
C ARG A 140 -1.86 6.54 14.77
N ASP A 141 -0.57 6.40 14.45
CA ASP A 141 0.25 5.33 15.02
C ASP A 141 0.50 5.54 16.53
N ARG A 142 0.69 6.80 16.98
CA ARG A 142 0.76 7.14 18.42
C ARG A 142 -0.55 6.82 19.15
N LEU A 143 -1.68 7.24 18.61
CA LEU A 143 -3.01 6.97 19.20
C LEU A 143 -3.28 5.46 19.28
N ARG A 144 -2.84 4.70 18.28
CA ARG A 144 -2.94 3.24 18.29
C ARG A 144 -2.11 2.61 19.41
N GLN A 145 -0.91 3.11 19.66
CA GLN A 145 -0.08 2.64 20.78
C GLN A 145 -0.74 2.95 22.13
N GLN A 146 -1.22 4.18 22.32
CA GLN A 146 -1.94 4.58 23.54
C GLN A 146 -3.19 3.72 23.78
N ALA A 147 -3.95 3.41 22.73
CA ALA A 147 -5.11 2.53 22.84
C ALA A 147 -4.73 1.11 23.31
N GLN A 148 -3.62 0.57 22.81
CA GLN A 148 -3.12 -0.75 23.24
C GLN A 148 -2.66 -0.76 24.69
N GLU A 149 -1.99 0.30 25.15
CA GLU A 149 -1.57 0.46 26.54
C GLU A 149 -2.77 0.59 27.49
N LEU A 150 -3.79 1.35 27.09
CA LEU A 150 -5.04 1.48 27.85
C LEU A 150 -5.81 0.15 27.91
N GLU A 151 -5.87 -0.59 26.80
CA GLU A 151 -6.46 -1.93 26.78
C GLU A 151 -5.71 -2.90 27.71
N ALA A 152 -4.38 -2.89 27.70
CA ALA A 152 -3.57 -3.72 28.58
C ALA A 152 -3.81 -3.37 30.06
N THR A 153 -3.81 -2.08 30.38
CA THR A 153 -4.09 -1.58 31.73
C THR A 153 -5.50 -1.95 32.19
N SER A 154 -6.50 -1.85 31.29
CA SER A 154 -7.87 -2.23 31.59
C SER A 154 -7.99 -3.71 31.92
N ARG A 155 -7.32 -4.59 31.15
CA ARG A 155 -7.28 -6.03 31.43
C ARG A 155 -6.64 -6.33 32.78
N GLU A 156 -5.51 -5.68 33.09
CA GLU A 156 -4.84 -5.85 34.39
C GLU A 156 -5.76 -5.45 35.56
N LEU A 157 -6.46 -4.33 35.44
CA LEU A 157 -7.42 -3.88 36.47
C LEU A 157 -8.60 -4.84 36.61
N GLN A 158 -9.12 -5.39 35.51
CA GLN A 158 -10.18 -6.41 35.55
C GLN A 158 -9.71 -7.68 36.26
N ASP A 159 -8.49 -8.13 36.02
CA ASP A 159 -7.92 -9.31 36.68
C ASP A 159 -7.72 -9.06 38.18
N LYS A 160 -7.26 -7.86 38.57
CA LYS A 160 -7.17 -7.45 39.98
C LYS A 160 -8.54 -7.38 40.66
N LEU A 161 -9.55 -6.81 39.99
CA LEU A 161 -10.91 -6.78 40.51
C LEU A 161 -11.45 -8.19 40.76
N ARG A 162 -11.29 -9.11 39.80
CA ARG A 162 -11.68 -10.51 39.98
C ARG A 162 -10.93 -11.19 41.13
N ALA A 163 -9.64 -10.89 41.30
CA ALA A 163 -8.86 -11.42 42.42
C ALA A 163 -9.41 -10.91 43.76
N LEU A 164 -9.77 -9.63 43.86
CA LEU A 164 -10.39 -9.04 45.05
C LEU A 164 -11.77 -9.63 45.34
N GLU A 165 -12.63 -9.78 44.33
CA GLU A 165 -13.94 -10.43 44.46
C GLU A 165 -13.81 -11.88 44.98
N ASN A 166 -12.81 -12.62 44.48
CA ASN A 166 -12.52 -13.97 44.96
C ASN A 166 -12.05 -13.96 46.42
N ILE A 167 -11.20 -13.02 46.82
CA ILE A 167 -10.75 -12.86 48.22
C ILE A 167 -11.95 -12.56 49.12
N GLU A 168 -12.81 -11.61 48.72
CA GLU A 168 -14.01 -11.26 49.48
C GLU A 168 -14.93 -12.48 49.67
N LYS A 169 -15.15 -13.25 48.62
CA LYS A 169 -15.95 -14.48 48.69
C LYS A 169 -15.37 -15.51 49.67
N ILE A 170 -14.05 -15.70 49.67
CA ILE A 170 -13.36 -16.61 50.60
C ILE A 170 -13.49 -16.11 52.04
N LEU A 171 -13.35 -14.81 52.29
CA LEU A 171 -13.50 -14.22 53.62
C LEU A 171 -14.91 -14.40 54.17
N ARG A 172 -15.94 -14.10 53.38
CA ARG A 172 -17.35 -14.29 53.79
C ARG A 172 -17.68 -15.75 54.12
N GLN A 173 -17.05 -16.71 53.46
CA GLN A 173 -17.23 -18.13 53.77
C GLN A 173 -16.55 -18.58 55.07
N ARG A 174 -15.57 -17.83 55.58
CA ARG A 174 -14.86 -18.14 56.84
C ARG A 174 -15.50 -17.49 58.07
N GLU A 175 -16.28 -16.43 57.87
CA GLU A 175 -16.99 -15.72 58.95
C GLU A 175 -18.38 -16.33 59.26
N MET A 176 -18.86 -17.28 58.44
CA MET A 176 -20.07 -18.08 58.67
C MET A 176 -19.70 -19.46 59.23
#